data_AF-A0A2T6CA71-F1
#
_entry.id   AF-A0A2T6CA71-F1
#
_cell.length_a   1.000
_cell.length_b   1.000
_cell.length_c   1.000
_cell.angle_alpha   90.00
_cell.angle_beta   90.00
_cell.angle_gamma   90.00
#
_symmetry.space_group_name_H-M   'P 1'
#
loop_
_entity.id
_entity.type
_entity.pdbx_description
1 polymer ?
#
loop_
_entity_poly.entity_id
_entity_poly.type
_entity_poly.pdbx_seq_one_letter_code
_entity_poly.pdbx_strand_id
1 'polypeptide(L)' 'LCLLEGFVGHAEQCNLRVRRYGGQNVPYGEAAQWQDAAE' A
#
# COMPACT_ATOMS: atom_id res chain seq x y z
N LEU A 1 1.60 10.10 -0.49
CA LEU A 1 0.96 11.25 0.20
C LEU A 1 0.40 10.82 1.55
N CYS A 2 -0.61 9.94 1.65
CA CYS A 2 -1.23 9.57 2.95
C CYS A 2 -0.25 9.24 4.08
N LEU A 3 0.76 8.39 3.85
CA LEU A 3 1.76 8.06 4.88
C LEU A 3 2.70 9.24 5.23
N LEU A 4 2.98 10.14 4.28
CA LEU A 4 3.79 11.34 4.52
C LEU A 4 3.01 12.39 5.32
N GLU A 5 1.71 12.46 5.11
CA GLU A 5 0.78 13.37 5.82
C GLU A 5 0.32 12.80 7.18
N GLY A 6 0.76 11.58 7.56
CA GLY A 6 0.34 10.91 8.79
C GLY A 6 -1.05 10.26 8.76
N PHE A 7 -1.71 10.19 7.60
CA PHE A 7 -3.03 9.58 7.40
C PHE A 7 -2.95 8.06 7.21
N VAL A 8 -2.48 7.34 8.23
CA VAL A 8 -2.26 5.90 8.20
C VAL A 8 -3.54 5.11 7.88
N GLY A 9 -4.68 5.48 8.47
CA GLY A 9 -5.96 4.80 8.21
C GLY A 9 -6.42 4.88 6.74
N HIS A 10 -6.19 6.02 6.09
CA HIS A 10 -6.51 6.20 4.66
C HIS A 10 -5.52 5.42 3.78
N ALA A 11 -4.24 5.38 4.14
CA ALA A 11 -3.25 4.53 3.46
C ALA A 11 -3.63 3.04 3.53
N GLU A 12 -4.16 2.59 4.67
CA GLU A 12 -4.55 1.19 4.83
C GLU A 12 -5.73 0.76 3.97
N GLN A 13 -6.66 1.67 3.65
CA GLN A 13 -7.71 1.39 2.67
C GLN A 13 -7.12 1.02 1.30
N CYS A 14 -6.04 1.69 0.89
CA CYS A 14 -5.29 1.35 -0.32
C CYS A 14 -4.51 0.04 -0.14
N ASN A 15 -3.81 -0.15 0.99
CA ASN A 15 -3.02 -1.35 1.24
C ASN A 15 -3.88 -2.63 1.25
N LEU A 16 -5.15 -2.57 1.65
CA LEU A 16 -6.09 -3.70 1.51
C LEU A 16 -6.26 -4.15 0.05
N ARG A 17 -6.34 -3.18 -0.87
CA ARG A 17 -6.45 -3.47 -2.31
C ARG A 17 -5.14 -4.04 -2.85
N VAL A 18 -4.00 -3.49 -2.42
CA VAL A 18 -2.67 -4.00 -2.78
C VAL A 18 -2.50 -5.46 -2.34
N ARG A 19 -2.91 -5.79 -1.10
CA ARG A 19 -2.87 -7.18 -0.60
C ARG A 19 -3.80 -8.11 -1.37
N ARG A 20 -5.03 -7.67 -1.65
CA ARG A 20 -6.04 -8.52 -2.30
C ARG A 20 -5.80 -8.71 -3.80
N TYR A 21 -5.36 -7.68 -4.50
CA TYR A 21 -5.31 -7.65 -5.97
C TYR A 21 -3.89 -7.51 -6.53
N GLY A 22 -2.97 -6.90 -5.77
CA GLY A 22 -1.57 -6.75 -6.17
C GLY A 22 -0.67 -7.88 -5.69
N GLY A 23 -1.20 -8.84 -4.89
CA GLY A 23 -0.43 -9.98 -4.39
C GLY A 23 0.73 -9.63 -3.46
N GLN A 24 0.86 -8.37 -3.03
CA GLN A 24 1.91 -7.93 -2.13
C GLN A 24 1.45 -7.98 -0.67
N ASN A 25 2.26 -8.58 0.21
CA ASN A 25 2.01 -8.52 1.65
C ASN A 25 2.63 -7.27 2.26
N VAL A 26 1.86 -6.18 2.30
CA VAL A 26 2.29 -4.92 2.92
C VAL A 26 1.99 -4.95 4.43
N PRO A 27 2.94 -4.71 5.34
CA PRO A 27 2.65 -4.59 6.76
C PRO A 27 1.72 -3.40 7.07
N TYR A 28 1.09 -3.40 8.24
CA TYR A 28 0.23 -2.29 8.64
C TYR A 28 1.04 -1.01 8.82
N GLY A 29 0.59 0.10 8.21
CA GLY A 29 1.24 1.40 8.32
C GLY A 29 2.50 1.56 7.48
N GLU A 30 2.82 0.57 6.64
CA GLU A 30 3.96 0.60 5.74
C GLU A 30 3.54 0.97 4.31
N ALA A 31 4.51 1.48 3.55
CA ALA A 31 4.33 1.72 2.13
C ALA A 31 4.39 0.39 1.35
N ALA A 32 3.53 0.26 0.34
CA ALA A 32 3.64 -0.82 -0.63
C ALA A 32 4.97 -0.73 -1.39
N GLN A 33 5.51 -1.88 -1.80
CA GLN A 33 6.71 -1.92 -2.63
C GLN A 33 6.35 -1.47 -4.04
N TRP A 34 7.29 -0.74 -4.66
CA TRP A 34 7.14 -0.38 -6.05
C TRP A 34 7.28 -1.63 -6.93
N GLN A 35 6.36 -1.79 -7.87
CA GLN A 35 6.38 -2.86 -8.88
C GLN A 35 6.33 -2.20 -10.25
N ASP A 36 7.21 -2.65 -11.13
CA ASP A 36 7.17 -2.27 -12.54
C ASP A 36 5.97 -2.94 -13.21
N ALA A 37 5.11 -2.15 -13.86
CA ALA A 37 3.93 -2.67 -14.54
C ALA A 37 4.27 -3.39 -15.87
N ALA A 38 5.55 -3.41 -16.25
CA ALA A 38 6.04 -4.01 -17.49
C ALA A 38 6.56 -5.45 -17.32
N GLU A 39 6.58 -5.98 -16.09
CA GLU A 39 6.94 -7.38 -15.77
C GLU A 39 5.69 -8.27 -15.62
#